data_AF-A0A1I6HI67-F1
#
_entry.id   AF-A0A1I6HI67-F1
#
_cell.length_a   1.000
_cell.length_b   1.000
_cell.length_c   1.000
_cell.angle_alpha   90.00
_cell.angle_beta   90.00
_cell.angle_gamma   90.00
#
_symmetry.space_group_name_H-M   'P 1'
#
loop_
_entity.id
_entity.type
_entity.pdbx_description
1 polymer ?
#
loop_
_entity_poly.entity_id
_entity_poly.type
_entity_poly.pdbx_seq_one_letter_code
_entity_poly.pdbx_strand_id
1 'polypeptide(L)'
;MIQQLSNFKLIMLVASMVVLVGCQPQAESPKDTPEAPVVRYSNAKVCEFAQELASLPTNPVNTAELRFLNEQWRELNRTEGMFRNSEADDSRAILSALNIALAHETTELLQQAIVVTAEAYEQIEGLRAYASDPENMKVPESITRTLVNKLDNCCLNQLNGNATALVREEKNSPLYNVGTLAYFINRDVNQILRKELSLADYEAQVLTAGAALPPVQATIQTVSTAPTWAQCRPSE
;
A
#
# COMPACT_ATOMS: atom_id res chain seq x y z
N MET A 1 53.16 -15.96 -30.80
CA MET A 1 53.10 -17.39 -30.42
C MET A 1 51.73 -17.91 -30.87
N ILE A 2 51.47 -18.00 -32.18
CA ILE A 2 51.43 -19.22 -33.02
C ILE A 2 51.14 -20.52 -32.26
N GLN A 3 49.96 -21.12 -32.44
CA GLN A 3 49.73 -22.48 -33.01
C GLN A 3 48.21 -22.84 -32.99
N GLN A 4 47.58 -22.91 -34.17
CA GLN A 4 47.06 -24.12 -34.89
C GLN A 4 45.68 -24.65 -34.38
N LEU A 5 44.58 -24.55 -35.13
CA LEU A 5 44.15 -25.27 -36.35
C LEU A 5 44.01 -26.80 -36.19
N SER A 6 42.77 -27.32 -36.25
CA SER A 6 42.32 -28.41 -37.15
C SER A 6 40.85 -28.74 -36.84
N ASN A 7 39.84 -28.43 -37.66
CA ASN A 7 39.34 -29.18 -38.83
C ASN A 7 39.14 -30.70 -38.64
N PHE A 8 37.88 -31.14 -38.55
CA PHE A 8 37.43 -32.41 -39.12
C PHE A 8 35.98 -32.31 -39.61
N LYS A 9 35.82 -32.27 -40.94
CA LYS A 9 34.58 -32.61 -41.67
C LYS A 9 34.81 -33.98 -42.33
N LEU A 10 33.86 -34.90 -42.21
CA LEU A 10 33.65 -36.04 -43.13
C LEU A 10 32.23 -36.60 -42.84
N ILE A 11 31.19 -36.24 -43.60
CA ILE A 11 30.66 -36.93 -44.80
C ILE A 11 30.49 -38.45 -44.60
N MET A 12 29.23 -38.90 -44.52
CA MET A 12 28.69 -39.99 -45.36
C MET A 12 27.16 -40.04 -45.30
N LEU A 13 26.55 -39.77 -46.46
CA LEU A 13 25.25 -40.30 -46.88
C LEU A 13 25.34 -41.85 -46.98
N VAL A 14 24.21 -42.56 -46.87
CA VAL A 14 23.68 -43.50 -47.90
C VAL A 14 22.50 -44.35 -47.37
N ALA A 15 21.52 -44.51 -48.27
CA ALA A 15 20.55 -45.60 -48.42
C ALA A 15 19.29 -45.67 -47.53
N SER A 16 18.22 -45.16 -48.14
CA SER A 16 16.86 -45.68 -48.11
C SER A 16 16.77 -47.21 -48.11
N MET A 17 15.91 -47.77 -47.26
CA MET A 17 15.19 -49.01 -47.52
C MET A 17 13.70 -48.79 -47.30
N VAL A 18 12.95 -49.01 -48.38
CA VAL A 18 11.49 -49.12 -48.41
C VAL A 18 11.12 -50.51 -47.91
N VAL A 19 10.23 -50.59 -46.91
CA VAL A 19 9.41 -51.78 -46.68
C VAL A 19 7.96 -51.32 -46.56
N LEU A 20 7.17 -51.69 -47.57
CA LEU A 20 5.72 -51.64 -47.59
C LEU A 20 5.15 -52.84 -46.81
N VAL A 21 3.89 -52.67 -46.41
CA VAL A 21 2.89 -53.69 -46.02
C VAL A 21 2.66 -53.87 -44.52
N GLY A 22 1.52 -53.31 -44.09
CA GLY A 22 0.93 -53.52 -42.77
C GLY A 22 -0.26 -52.60 -42.55
N CYS A 23 -1.30 -52.68 -43.40
CA CYS A 23 -2.60 -52.08 -43.11
C CYS A 23 -3.20 -52.74 -41.85
N GLN A 24 -3.06 -52.09 -40.71
CA GLN A 24 -4.06 -52.18 -39.66
C GLN A 24 -4.82 -50.85 -39.67
N PRO A 25 -6.16 -50.86 -39.65
CA PRO A 25 -6.90 -49.64 -39.42
C PRO A 25 -6.46 -49.11 -38.05
N GLN A 26 -5.84 -47.93 -38.04
CA GLN A 26 -5.69 -47.15 -36.82
C GLN A 26 -7.09 -47.05 -36.22
N ALA A 27 -7.28 -47.70 -35.07
CA ALA A 27 -8.37 -47.35 -34.19
C ALA A 27 -8.28 -45.83 -34.01
N GLU A 28 -9.37 -45.13 -34.36
CA GLU A 28 -9.50 -43.70 -34.12
C GLU A 28 -9.04 -43.42 -32.70
N SER A 29 -7.93 -42.70 -32.58
CA SER A 29 -7.52 -42.09 -31.32
C SER A 29 -8.76 -41.41 -30.73
N PRO A 30 -9.11 -41.67 -29.46
CA PRO A 30 -10.29 -41.04 -28.89
C PRO A 30 -10.13 -39.53 -29.04
N LYS A 31 -11.12 -38.91 -29.69
CA LYS A 31 -11.29 -37.47 -29.83
C LYS A 31 -10.78 -36.77 -28.58
N ASP A 32 -9.89 -35.81 -28.76
CA ASP A 32 -9.46 -34.84 -27.77
C ASP A 32 -10.67 -34.45 -26.92
N THR A 33 -10.71 -34.99 -25.71
CA THR A 33 -11.60 -34.48 -24.68
C THR A 33 -10.99 -33.11 -24.36
N PRO A 34 -11.73 -31.98 -24.48
CA PRO A 34 -11.19 -30.70 -24.08
C PRO A 34 -10.78 -30.86 -22.62
N GLU A 35 -9.48 -30.83 -22.38
CA GLU A 35 -8.88 -30.95 -21.04
C GLU A 35 -9.58 -29.89 -20.20
N ALA A 36 -10.40 -30.32 -19.24
CA ALA A 36 -11.17 -29.40 -18.42
C ALA A 36 -10.18 -28.40 -17.82
N PRO A 37 -10.44 -27.07 -17.91
CA PRO A 37 -9.48 -26.08 -17.48
C PRO A 37 -9.07 -26.39 -16.04
N VAL A 38 -7.77 -26.63 -15.82
CA VAL A 38 -7.25 -26.94 -14.49
C VAL A 38 -7.47 -25.71 -13.62
N VAL A 39 -8.53 -25.75 -12.81
CA VAL A 39 -8.85 -24.68 -11.86
C VAL A 39 -7.77 -24.66 -10.79
N ARG A 40 -6.97 -23.60 -10.77
CA ARG A 40 -5.94 -23.40 -9.75
C ARG A 40 -6.50 -22.51 -8.65
N TYR A 41 -6.82 -23.11 -7.52
CA TYR A 41 -7.30 -22.38 -6.34
C TYR A 41 -6.22 -21.47 -5.75
N SER A 42 -6.65 -20.36 -5.18
CA SER A 42 -5.84 -19.42 -4.40
C SER A 42 -5.35 -20.08 -3.10
N ASN A 43 -4.38 -19.45 -2.44
CA ASN A 43 -3.99 -19.85 -1.09
C ASN A 43 -5.15 -19.64 -0.10
N ALA A 44 -5.32 -20.53 0.87
CA ALA A 44 -6.36 -20.42 1.89
C ALA A 44 -6.32 -19.07 2.64
N LYS A 45 -5.13 -18.54 2.94
CA LYS A 45 -4.98 -17.21 3.58
C LYS A 45 -5.38 -16.05 2.67
N VAL A 46 -5.18 -16.19 1.37
CA VAL A 46 -5.65 -15.20 0.38
C VAL A 46 -7.17 -15.22 0.31
N CYS A 47 -7.78 -16.40 0.41
CA CYS A 47 -9.23 -16.54 0.49
C CYS A 47 -9.83 -15.96 1.77
N GLU A 48 -9.21 -16.21 2.93
CA GLU A 48 -9.58 -15.58 4.19
C GLU A 48 -9.54 -14.06 4.08
N PHE A 49 -8.41 -13.50 3.61
CA PHE A 49 -8.28 -12.06 3.36
C PHE A 49 -9.33 -11.53 2.37
N ALA A 50 -9.66 -12.28 1.31
CA ALA A 50 -10.68 -11.90 0.34
C ALA A 50 -12.08 -11.83 0.98
N GLN A 51 -12.41 -12.77 1.86
CA GLN A 51 -13.67 -12.76 2.60
C GLN A 51 -13.72 -11.62 3.62
N GLU A 52 -12.63 -11.37 4.35
CA GLU A 52 -12.55 -10.25 5.27
C GLU A 52 -12.71 -8.92 4.55
N LEU A 53 -12.04 -8.73 3.41
CA LEU A 53 -12.19 -7.55 2.56
C LEU A 53 -13.63 -7.40 2.03
N ALA A 54 -14.27 -8.50 1.64
CA ALA A 54 -15.67 -8.50 1.21
C ALA A 54 -16.65 -8.14 2.33
N SER A 55 -16.30 -8.47 3.58
CA SER A 55 -17.10 -8.17 4.76
C SER A 55 -16.96 -6.73 5.26
N LEU A 56 -15.95 -5.99 4.78
CA LEU A 56 -15.70 -4.62 5.20
C LEU A 56 -16.91 -3.72 4.88
N PRO A 57 -17.52 -3.05 5.88
CA PRO A 57 -18.54 -2.05 5.62
C PRO A 57 -17.97 -0.93 4.76
N THR A 58 -18.59 -0.66 3.60
CA THR A 58 -18.10 0.36 2.66
C THR A 58 -18.86 1.69 2.74
N ASN A 59 -19.86 1.81 3.61
CA ASN A 59 -20.64 3.05 3.74
C ASN A 59 -21.11 3.31 5.20
N PRO A 60 -20.34 4.05 6.02
CA PRO A 60 -18.99 4.55 5.75
C PRO A 60 -17.95 3.42 5.83
N VAL A 61 -16.77 3.64 5.22
CA VAL A 61 -15.64 2.70 5.36
C VAL A 61 -15.11 2.72 6.79
N ASN A 62 -15.02 1.55 7.42
CA ASN A 62 -14.36 1.42 8.71
C ASN A 62 -12.83 1.51 8.54
N THR A 63 -12.25 2.67 8.82
CA THR A 63 -10.81 2.96 8.67
C THR A 63 -9.93 2.12 9.59
N ALA A 64 -10.43 1.70 10.75
CA ALA A 64 -9.68 0.83 11.67
C ALA A 64 -9.53 -0.57 11.09
N GLU A 65 -10.62 -1.16 10.59
CA GLU A 65 -10.58 -2.46 9.90
C GLU A 65 -9.77 -2.37 8.60
N LEU A 66 -9.91 -1.27 7.85
CA LEU A 66 -9.14 -1.06 6.63
C LEU A 66 -7.63 -1.00 6.88
N ARG A 67 -7.17 -0.38 7.98
CA ARG A 67 -5.76 -0.43 8.39
C ARG A 67 -5.28 -1.86 8.61
N PHE A 68 -6.09 -2.67 9.29
CA PHE A 68 -5.77 -4.07 9.54
C PHE A 68 -5.69 -4.87 8.23
N LEU A 69 -6.63 -4.66 7.30
CA LEU A 69 -6.60 -5.29 5.97
C LEU A 69 -5.37 -4.88 5.14
N ASN A 70 -4.94 -3.62 5.21
CA ASN A 70 -3.70 -3.18 4.57
C ASN A 70 -2.46 -3.89 5.15
N GLU A 71 -2.43 -4.12 6.46
CA GLU A 71 -1.36 -4.86 7.11
C GLU A 71 -1.34 -6.33 6.68
N GLN A 72 -2.50 -6.99 6.70
CA GLN A 72 -2.62 -8.38 6.25
C GLN A 72 -2.19 -8.54 4.80
N TRP A 73 -2.66 -7.67 3.91
CA TRP A 73 -2.25 -7.67 2.51
C TRP A 73 -0.73 -7.56 2.37
N ARG A 74 -0.10 -6.70 3.19
CA ARG A 74 1.36 -6.56 3.21
C ARG A 74 2.07 -7.82 3.67
N GLU A 75 1.58 -8.49 4.70
CA GLU A 75 2.14 -9.75 5.18
C GLU A 75 2.03 -10.86 4.13
N LEU A 76 0.87 -10.96 3.48
CA LEU A 76 0.65 -11.91 2.39
C LEU A 76 1.56 -11.61 1.20
N ASN A 77 1.65 -10.35 0.77
CA ASN A 77 2.46 -9.96 -0.38
C ASN A 77 3.98 -10.06 -0.15
N ARG A 78 4.44 -10.04 1.11
CA ARG A 78 5.84 -10.33 1.45
C ARG A 78 6.20 -11.80 1.35
N THR A 79 5.21 -12.69 1.43
CA THR A 79 5.45 -14.13 1.41
C THR A 79 5.48 -14.63 -0.02
N GLU A 80 6.62 -15.20 -0.43
CA GLU A 80 6.82 -15.67 -1.80
C GLU A 80 5.77 -16.72 -2.19
N GLY A 81 5.14 -16.52 -3.35
CA GLY A 81 4.14 -17.43 -3.89
C GLY A 81 2.80 -17.45 -3.15
N MET A 82 2.55 -16.52 -2.22
CA MET A 82 1.27 -16.42 -1.51
C MET A 82 0.15 -15.92 -2.43
N PHE A 83 0.35 -14.76 -3.05
CA PHE A 83 -0.51 -14.25 -4.11
C PHE A 83 -0.03 -14.77 -5.47
N ARG A 84 -0.99 -15.02 -6.36
CA ARG A 84 -0.73 -14.93 -7.80
C ARG A 84 -0.62 -13.46 -8.20
N ASN A 85 0.19 -13.15 -9.22
CA ASN A 85 0.44 -11.76 -9.62
C ASN A 85 -0.86 -10.96 -9.83
N SER A 86 -1.85 -11.53 -10.53
CA SER A 86 -3.14 -10.85 -10.75
C SER A 86 -3.94 -10.63 -9.48
N GLU A 87 -3.87 -11.55 -8.51
CA GLU A 87 -4.58 -11.40 -7.22
C GLU A 87 -4.00 -10.27 -6.39
N ALA A 88 -2.66 -10.16 -6.36
CA ALA A 88 -1.99 -9.08 -5.67
C ALA A 88 -2.38 -7.73 -6.28
N ASP A 89 -2.38 -7.62 -7.61
CA ASP A 89 -2.73 -6.38 -8.33
C ASP A 89 -4.21 -6.00 -8.12
N ASP A 90 -5.14 -6.95 -8.30
CA ASP A 90 -6.58 -6.72 -8.15
C ASP A 90 -6.94 -6.32 -6.71
N SER A 91 -6.45 -7.08 -5.73
CA SER A 91 -6.70 -6.77 -4.31
C SER A 91 -6.06 -5.45 -3.89
N ARG A 92 -4.88 -5.11 -4.45
CA ARG A 92 -4.22 -3.83 -4.19
C ARG A 92 -5.03 -2.66 -4.74
N ALA A 93 -5.62 -2.81 -5.92
CA ALA A 93 -6.47 -1.80 -6.54
C ALA A 93 -7.71 -1.52 -5.69
N ILE A 94 -8.35 -2.58 -5.16
CA ILE A 94 -9.48 -2.45 -4.22
C ILE A 94 -9.04 -1.68 -2.97
N LEU A 95 -7.95 -2.10 -2.32
CA LEU A 95 -7.43 -1.42 -1.14
C LEU A 95 -7.04 0.05 -1.42
N SER A 96 -6.42 0.35 -2.56
CA SER A 96 -6.06 1.74 -2.93
C SER A 96 -7.28 2.64 -3.04
N ALA A 97 -8.36 2.13 -3.65
CA ALA A 97 -9.60 2.87 -3.76
C ALA A 97 -10.28 3.09 -2.40
N LEU A 98 -10.23 2.09 -1.51
CA LEU A 98 -10.72 2.23 -0.12
C LEU A 98 -9.82 3.15 0.73
N ASN A 99 -8.51 3.18 0.48
CA ASN A 99 -7.52 4.00 1.19
C ASN A 99 -7.75 5.51 0.98
N ILE A 100 -8.61 5.91 0.05
CA ILE A 100 -9.11 7.29 -0.02
C ILE A 100 -9.80 7.68 1.30
N ALA A 101 -10.62 6.80 1.89
CA ALA A 101 -11.24 7.07 3.18
C ALA A 101 -10.19 7.26 4.28
N LEU A 102 -9.14 6.44 4.30
CA LEU A 102 -8.01 6.60 5.21
C LEU A 102 -7.27 7.91 5.00
N ALA A 103 -7.09 8.34 3.76
CA ALA A 103 -6.43 9.61 3.46
C ALA A 103 -7.23 10.80 3.98
N HIS A 104 -8.56 10.80 3.81
CA HIS A 104 -9.43 11.84 4.36
C HIS A 104 -9.38 11.87 5.90
N GLU A 105 -9.54 10.72 6.57
CA GLU A 105 -9.38 10.62 8.03
C GLU A 105 -8.00 11.15 8.47
N THR A 106 -6.94 10.80 7.74
CA THR A 106 -5.58 11.26 8.03
C THR A 106 -5.46 12.78 7.94
N THR A 107 -6.12 13.42 6.98
CA THR A 107 -6.10 14.89 6.88
C THR A 107 -6.82 15.56 8.06
N GLU A 108 -7.94 14.99 8.53
CA GLU A 108 -8.65 15.49 9.72
C GLU A 108 -7.79 15.33 10.98
N LEU A 109 -7.11 14.20 11.13
CA LEU A 109 -6.19 13.94 12.25
C LEU A 109 -4.97 14.89 12.21
N LEU A 110 -4.43 15.18 11.02
CA LEU A 110 -3.35 16.16 10.86
C LEU A 110 -3.80 17.57 11.27
N GLN A 111 -5.03 17.97 10.93
CA GLN A 111 -5.60 19.23 11.37
C GLN A 111 -5.75 19.29 12.90
N GLN A 112 -6.17 18.20 13.55
CA GLN A 112 -6.20 18.12 15.01
C GLN A 112 -4.79 18.26 15.61
N ALA A 113 -3.79 17.60 15.00
CA ALA A 113 -2.40 17.72 15.43
C ALA A 113 -1.87 19.17 15.27
N ILE A 114 -2.28 19.88 14.21
CA ILE A 114 -1.96 21.30 13.99
C ILE A 114 -2.52 22.15 15.13
N VAL A 115 -3.80 21.96 15.51
CA VAL A 115 -4.42 22.71 16.62
C VAL A 115 -3.65 22.49 17.93
N VAL A 116 -3.34 21.23 18.26
CA VAL A 116 -2.57 20.90 19.46
C VAL A 116 -1.15 21.52 19.40
N THR A 117 -0.52 21.52 18.23
CA THR A 117 0.80 22.11 18.01
C THR A 117 0.76 23.63 18.14
N ALA A 118 -0.30 24.28 17.66
CA ALA A 118 -0.51 25.72 17.77
C ALA A 118 -0.55 26.18 19.23
N GLU A 119 -1.29 25.46 20.08
CA GLU A 119 -1.34 25.76 21.52
C GLU A 119 0.05 25.68 22.19
N ALA A 120 0.87 24.71 21.81
CA ALA A 120 2.24 24.58 22.32
C ALA A 120 3.15 25.68 21.77
N TYR A 121 3.00 26.02 20.48
CA TYR A 121 3.74 27.07 19.81
C TYR A 121 3.49 28.44 20.46
N GLU A 122 2.23 28.79 20.73
CA GLU A 122 1.87 30.05 21.40
C GLU A 122 2.50 30.18 22.80
N GLN A 123 2.52 29.10 23.58
CA GLN A 123 3.19 29.09 24.89
C GLN A 123 4.69 29.38 24.76
N ILE A 124 5.34 28.82 23.74
CA ILE A 124 6.77 29.02 23.50
C ILE A 124 7.04 30.45 23.03
N GLU A 125 6.24 30.99 22.09
CA GLU A 125 6.39 32.38 21.63
C GLU A 125 6.17 33.38 22.77
N GLY A 126 5.21 33.11 23.67
CA GLY A 126 5.01 33.90 24.89
C GLY A 126 6.26 33.94 25.78
N LEU A 127 6.99 32.83 25.91
CA LEU A 127 8.26 32.79 26.65
C LEU A 127 9.39 33.48 25.89
N ARG A 128 9.48 33.28 24.57
CA ARG A 128 10.49 33.91 23.70
C ARG A 128 10.42 35.43 23.76
N ALA A 129 9.23 36.01 23.88
CA ALA A 129 9.04 37.45 23.98
C ALA A 129 9.78 38.10 25.17
N TYR A 130 10.09 37.34 26.22
CA TYR A 130 10.82 37.80 27.41
C TYR A 130 12.23 37.22 27.53
N ALA A 131 12.67 36.43 26.55
CA ALA A 131 14.00 35.82 26.55
C ALA A 131 15.07 36.83 26.13
N SER A 132 16.26 36.73 26.73
CA SER A 132 17.42 37.53 26.33
C SER A 132 17.97 37.16 24.95
N ASP A 133 17.74 35.91 24.53
CA ASP A 133 18.05 35.38 23.21
C ASP A 133 16.87 34.51 22.70
N PRO A 134 15.83 35.15 22.12
CA PRO A 134 14.61 34.48 21.71
C PRO A 134 14.81 33.41 20.62
N GLU A 135 15.78 33.62 19.74
CA GLU A 135 16.01 32.77 18.57
C GLU A 135 16.71 31.46 18.94
N ASN A 136 17.58 31.49 19.96
CA ASN A 136 18.25 30.28 20.47
C ASN A 136 17.59 29.71 21.72
N MET A 137 16.43 30.23 22.14
CA MET A 137 15.73 29.75 23.32
C MET A 137 15.29 28.30 23.10
N LYS A 138 15.78 27.40 23.95
CA LYS A 138 15.36 25.99 23.95
C LYS A 138 13.89 25.90 24.36
N VAL A 139 13.17 24.98 23.72
CA VAL A 139 11.81 24.63 24.11
C VAL A 139 11.84 23.96 25.49
N PRO A 140 11.07 24.44 26.48
CA PRO A 140 10.98 23.80 27.78
C PRO A 140 10.41 22.38 27.69
N GLU A 141 11.04 21.44 28.41
CA GLU A 141 10.63 20.03 28.43
C GLU A 141 9.19 19.83 28.89
N SER A 142 8.69 20.68 29.80
CA SER A 142 7.31 20.65 30.27
C SER A 142 6.30 20.88 29.14
N ILE A 143 6.61 21.78 28.20
CA ILE A 143 5.77 22.06 27.03
C ILE A 143 5.85 20.89 26.06
N THR A 144 7.06 20.40 25.75
CA THR A 144 7.24 19.24 24.87
C THR A 144 6.50 18.01 25.37
N ARG A 145 6.61 17.69 26.67
CA ARG A 145 5.90 16.56 27.28
C ARG A 145 4.37 16.72 27.20
N THR A 146 3.88 17.94 27.46
CA THR A 146 2.44 18.22 27.37
C THR A 146 1.93 18.06 25.95
N LEU A 147 2.69 18.56 24.98
CA LEU A 147 2.40 18.41 23.56
C LEU A 147 2.34 16.94 23.14
N VAL A 148 3.38 16.14 23.47
CA VAL A 148 3.41 14.70 23.15
C VAL A 148 2.20 13.99 23.75
N ASN A 149 1.89 14.23 25.02
CA ASN A 149 0.71 13.63 25.66
C ASN A 149 -0.60 14.01 24.96
N LYS A 150 -0.76 15.26 24.53
CA LYS A 150 -1.95 15.70 23.79
C LYS A 150 -2.03 15.06 22.41
N LEU A 151 -0.90 14.96 21.69
CA LEU A 151 -0.81 14.31 20.40
C LEU A 151 -1.13 12.81 20.48
N ASP A 152 -0.59 12.12 21.48
CA ASP A 152 -0.88 10.70 21.75
C ASP A 152 -2.35 10.46 22.04
N ASN A 153 -2.99 11.36 22.81
CA ASN A 153 -4.39 11.25 23.18
C ASN A 153 -5.36 11.60 22.04
N CYS A 154 -4.99 12.51 21.12
CA CYS A 154 -5.87 12.85 19.99
C CYS A 154 -5.75 11.84 18.85
N CYS A 155 -4.53 11.63 18.37
CA CYS A 155 -4.38 11.38 16.94
C CYS A 155 -3.08 10.71 16.50
N LEU A 156 -2.00 10.72 17.31
CA LEU A 156 -0.70 10.21 16.87
C LEU A 156 -0.73 8.71 16.54
N ASN A 157 -1.44 7.92 17.32
CA ASN A 157 -1.58 6.47 17.08
C ASN A 157 -2.28 6.18 15.74
N GLN A 158 -3.37 6.88 15.46
CA GLN A 158 -4.11 6.75 14.21
C GLN A 158 -3.29 7.25 13.03
N LEU A 159 -2.65 8.42 13.14
CA LEU A 159 -1.75 8.97 12.11
C LEU A 159 -0.65 7.98 11.73
N ASN A 160 0.03 7.39 12.72
CA ASN A 160 1.09 6.41 12.47
C ASN A 160 0.56 5.17 11.76
N GLY A 161 -0.60 4.64 12.18
CA GLY A 161 -1.24 3.51 11.52
C GLY A 161 -1.58 3.83 10.05
N ASN A 162 -2.26 4.95 9.81
CA ASN A 162 -2.68 5.36 8.48
C ASN A 162 -1.49 5.65 7.56
N ALA A 163 -0.45 6.32 8.08
CA ALA A 163 0.74 6.66 7.33
C ALA A 163 1.37 5.42 6.67
N THR A 164 1.48 4.30 7.39
CA THR A 164 2.10 3.09 6.85
C THR A 164 1.36 2.45 5.67
N ALA A 165 0.04 2.63 5.60
CA ALA A 165 -0.77 2.20 4.47
C ALA A 165 -0.59 3.17 3.29
N LEU A 166 -0.66 4.47 3.56
CA LEU A 166 -0.66 5.52 2.53
C LEU A 166 0.71 5.73 1.85
N VAL A 167 1.83 5.62 2.56
CA VAL A 167 3.18 5.77 1.97
C VAL A 167 3.56 4.64 1.00
N ARG A 168 2.70 3.63 0.82
CA ARG A 168 2.87 2.52 -0.12
C ARG A 168 2.09 2.73 -1.42
N GLU A 169 1.26 3.76 -1.48
CA GLU A 169 0.61 4.19 -2.71
C GLU A 169 1.65 4.70 -3.72
N GLU A 170 1.21 4.88 -4.96
CA GLU A 170 2.08 5.36 -6.02
C GLU A 170 2.75 6.69 -5.62
N LYS A 171 4.06 6.79 -5.88
CA LYS A 171 4.81 8.01 -5.59
C LYS A 171 4.17 9.20 -6.31
N ASN A 172 4.06 10.33 -5.61
CA ASN A 172 3.39 11.55 -6.07
C ASN A 172 1.85 11.46 -6.17
N SER A 173 1.23 10.33 -5.83
CA SER A 173 -0.24 10.29 -5.69
C SER A 173 -0.69 11.18 -4.51
N PRO A 174 -1.92 11.72 -4.54
CA PRO A 174 -2.47 12.45 -3.41
C PRO A 174 -2.43 11.66 -2.10
N LEU A 175 -2.69 10.34 -2.16
CA LEU A 175 -2.67 9.45 -1.00
C LEU A 175 -1.24 9.34 -0.42
N TYR A 176 -0.23 9.14 -1.27
CA TYR A 176 1.17 9.09 -0.83
C TYR A 176 1.61 10.40 -0.17
N ASN A 177 1.18 11.55 -0.70
CA ASN A 177 1.52 12.87 -0.16
C ASN A 177 0.94 13.06 1.24
N VAL A 178 -0.34 12.72 1.45
CA VAL A 178 -0.97 12.73 2.78
C VAL A 178 -0.27 11.75 3.72
N GLY A 179 0.03 10.55 3.25
CA GLY A 179 0.76 9.54 4.02
C GLY A 179 2.14 10.03 4.47
N THR A 180 2.84 10.78 3.62
CA THR A 180 4.17 11.34 3.93
C THR A 180 4.09 12.39 5.03
N LEU A 181 3.10 13.29 4.99
CA LEU A 181 2.88 14.28 6.04
C LEU A 181 2.58 13.61 7.39
N ALA A 182 1.73 12.57 7.39
CA ALA A 182 1.44 11.79 8.58
C ALA A 182 2.66 11.01 9.09
N TYR A 183 3.46 10.43 8.20
CA TYR A 183 4.68 9.68 8.56
C TYR A 183 5.73 10.57 9.26
N PHE A 184 5.83 11.84 8.85
CA PHE A 184 6.81 12.78 9.37
C PHE A 184 6.25 13.77 10.41
N ILE A 185 5.05 13.55 10.94
CA ILE A 185 4.41 14.47 11.90
C ILE A 185 5.32 14.84 13.09
N ASN A 186 6.01 13.88 13.68
CA ASN A 186 6.92 14.13 14.81
C ASN A 186 8.11 15.03 14.42
N ARG A 187 8.63 14.89 13.19
CA ARG A 187 9.70 15.76 12.69
C ARG A 187 9.15 17.17 12.52
N ASP A 188 8.02 17.30 11.83
CA ASP A 188 7.46 18.58 11.40
C ASP A 188 6.99 19.41 12.61
N VAL A 189 6.33 18.78 13.58
CA VAL A 189 5.96 19.40 14.86
C VAL A 189 7.20 19.94 15.58
N ASN A 190 8.29 19.18 15.66
CA ASN A 190 9.52 19.65 16.31
C ASN A 190 10.17 20.80 15.55
N GLN A 191 10.13 20.80 14.21
CA GLN A 191 10.61 21.91 13.40
C GLN A 191 9.79 23.18 13.65
N ILE A 192 8.48 23.06 13.81
CA ILE A 192 7.59 24.17 14.17
C ILE A 192 7.98 24.78 15.52
N LEU A 193 8.15 23.95 16.55
CA LEU A 193 8.55 24.47 17.86
C LEU A 193 9.91 25.17 17.85
N ARG A 194 10.78 24.84 16.88
CA ARG A 194 12.13 25.41 16.71
C ARG A 194 12.22 26.57 15.71
N LYS A 195 11.09 27.04 15.16
CA LYS A 195 11.04 28.03 14.06
C LYS A 195 11.76 27.61 12.78
N GLU A 196 12.00 26.31 12.60
CA GLU A 196 12.58 25.75 11.37
C GLU A 196 11.51 25.54 10.27
N LEU A 197 10.24 25.42 10.69
CA LEU A 197 9.06 25.32 9.83
C LEU A 197 7.99 26.27 10.38
N SER A 198 7.36 27.07 9.51
CA SER A 198 6.22 27.89 9.92
C SER A 198 4.98 27.02 10.14
N LEU A 199 4.23 27.29 11.22
CA LEU A 199 2.94 26.64 11.47
C LEU A 199 1.96 26.86 10.29
N ALA A 200 1.92 28.08 9.75
CA ALA A 200 1.05 28.42 8.62
C ALA A 200 1.45 27.68 7.33
N ASP A 201 2.76 27.52 7.09
CA ASP A 201 3.24 26.79 5.91
C ASP A 201 2.90 25.29 6.04
N TYR A 202 3.00 24.74 7.25
CA TYR A 202 2.61 23.36 7.51
C TYR A 202 1.10 23.14 7.33
N GLU A 203 0.28 24.05 7.85
CA GLU A 203 -1.17 24.04 7.64
C GLU A 203 -1.54 24.11 6.16
N ALA A 204 -0.90 25.01 5.41
CA ALA A 204 -1.10 25.14 3.97
C ALA A 204 -0.72 23.85 3.21
N GLN A 205 0.35 23.15 3.63
CA GLN A 205 0.74 21.86 3.06
C GLN A 205 -0.33 20.80 3.30
N VAL A 206 -0.86 20.69 4.53
CA VAL A 206 -1.93 19.74 4.87
C VAL A 206 -3.22 20.03 4.10
N LEU A 207 -3.63 21.30 4.02
CA LEU A 207 -4.81 21.71 3.27
C LEU A 207 -4.66 21.45 1.77
N THR A 208 -3.49 21.73 1.20
CA THR A 208 -3.19 21.45 -0.22
C THR A 208 -3.24 19.96 -0.51
N ALA A 209 -2.64 19.14 0.37
CA ALA A 209 -2.66 17.69 0.22
C ALA A 209 -4.09 17.12 0.32
N GLY A 210 -4.89 17.61 1.27
CA GLY A 210 -6.29 17.22 1.42
C GLY A 210 -7.16 17.65 0.23
N ALA A 211 -6.96 18.86 -0.29
CA ALA A 211 -7.69 19.35 -1.47
C ALA A 211 -7.38 18.54 -2.76
N ALA A 212 -6.22 17.87 -2.82
CA ALA A 212 -5.86 17.00 -3.93
C ALA A 212 -6.51 15.61 -3.84
N LEU A 213 -7.14 15.25 -2.72
CA LEU A 213 -7.78 13.96 -2.56
C LEU A 213 -9.05 13.84 -3.41
N PRO A 214 -9.30 12.68 -4.06
CA PRO A 214 -10.59 12.39 -4.66
C PRO A 214 -11.72 12.45 -3.62
N PRO A 215 -12.96 12.84 -3.99
CA PRO A 215 -14.09 12.79 -3.08
C PRO A 215 -14.39 11.37 -2.60
N VAL A 216 -14.55 11.19 -1.29
CA VAL A 216 -14.80 9.89 -0.62
C VAL A 216 -15.95 9.12 -1.28
N GLN A 217 -17.10 9.78 -1.48
CA GLN A 217 -18.32 9.14 -1.95
C GLN A 217 -18.28 8.76 -3.43
N ALA A 218 -17.52 9.49 -4.25
CA ALA A 218 -17.45 9.25 -5.69
C ALA A 218 -16.65 7.99 -6.03
N THR A 219 -15.67 7.63 -5.20
CA THR A 219 -14.77 6.50 -5.49
C THR A 219 -15.16 5.22 -4.75
N ILE A 220 -15.74 5.30 -3.55
CA ILE A 220 -16.04 4.10 -2.75
C ILE A 220 -17.29 3.36 -3.26
N GLN A 221 -18.28 4.06 -3.83
CA GLN A 221 -19.53 3.45 -4.30
C GLN A 221 -19.36 2.53 -5.52
N THR A 222 -18.26 2.67 -6.26
CA THR A 222 -18.00 1.93 -7.50
C THR A 222 -17.05 0.74 -7.30
N VAL A 223 -16.44 0.62 -6.12
CA VAL A 223 -15.46 -0.42 -5.82
C VAL A 223 -16.17 -1.65 -5.30
N SER A 224 -16.18 -2.72 -6.09
CA SER A 224 -16.63 -4.02 -5.61
C SER A 224 -15.59 -4.62 -4.68
N THR A 225 -15.97 -4.92 -3.44
CA THR A 225 -15.16 -5.69 -2.49
C THR A 225 -15.41 -7.20 -2.60
N ALA A 226 -16.26 -7.64 -3.52
CA ALA A 226 -16.58 -9.06 -3.69
C ALA A 226 -15.31 -9.89 -3.94
N PRO A 227 -15.21 -11.11 -3.40
CA PRO A 227 -13.98 -11.92 -3.44
C PRO A 227 -13.74 -12.56 -4.82
N THR A 228 -14.32 -12.03 -5.90
CA THR A 228 -14.29 -12.61 -7.25
C THR A 228 -12.90 -12.62 -7.89
N TRP A 229 -11.96 -11.87 -7.35
CA TRP A 229 -10.56 -11.82 -7.76
C TRP A 229 -9.74 -13.00 -7.20
N ALA A 230 -10.22 -13.65 -6.12
CA ALA A 230 -9.65 -14.88 -5.58
C ALA A 230 -10.46 -16.10 -6.02
N GLN A 231 -9.78 -17.22 -6.31
CA GLN A 231 -10.41 -18.49 -6.66
C GLN A 231 -10.41 -19.40 -5.43
N CYS A 232 -11.44 -19.27 -4.59
CA CYS A 232 -11.58 -20.00 -3.34
C CYS A 232 -12.36 -21.31 -3.51
N ARG A 233 -12.09 -22.29 -2.64
CA ARG A 233 -12.84 -23.56 -2.67
C ARG A 233 -14.25 -23.35 -2.10
N PRO A 234 -15.27 -24.09 -2.56
CA PRO A 234 -16.66 -23.93 -2.10
C PRO A 234 -16.96 -24.27 -0.62
N SER A 235 -15.96 -24.37 0.25
CA SER A 235 -16.08 -24.73 1.67
C SER A 235 -15.12 -23.96 2.57
N GLU A 236 -14.46 -22.94 2.03
CA GLU A 236 -13.56 -22.00 2.70
C GLU A 236 -14.20 -20.61 2.64
#